data_AF-A0A963GCM6-F1
#
_entry.id   AF-A0A963GCM6-F1
#
_cell.length_a   1.000
_cell.length_b   1.000
_cell.length_c   1.000
_cell.angle_alpha   90.00
_cell.angle_beta   90.00
_cell.angle_gamma   90.00
#
_symmetry.space_group_name_H-M   'P 1'
#
loop_
_entity.id
_entity.type
_entity.pdbx_description
1 polymer ?
#
loop_
_entity_poly.entity_id
_entity_poly.type
_entity_poly.pdbx_seq_one_letter_code
_entity_poly.pdbx_strand_id
1 'polypeptide(L)'
;MAAPPPDPLLAALRQELDRASERALAGAHLDADTLARLEALARLVELRASAAARPRRRRWPLAVALVVTMLLVSILVFARVGETAVELDVVVSEAAFAMARSQVLVEGVPLVALGASGLEAVELPAAAGSPRLLTRHVGAVRLAVDGAGDDSGRISLAPITLGSSSRVRLRRLGRGRYSLELAAADLELQADVSGTVRVGWPETPPGPREFGTPRSIRLIAGPDAVALYLTVPAAEPVSFASQLRVSELSFARIEEHDHAEMTLLRRLSTILSGTLYQDSLNGKVYPLRAGESLSFASVDGVIRALQLQDDRIALQFHGRVRGMCSLAGAYCRSLMPSYLEWIQARHGLGLFWGATLYLFGLCAGLMRWWGGPV
;
A
#
# COMPACT_ATOMS: atom_id res chain seq x y z
N MET A 1 -30.67 42.39 21.35
CA MET A 1 -31.61 41.58 22.14
C MET A 1 -32.58 42.54 22.81
N ALA A 2 -33.84 42.58 22.38
CA ALA A 2 -34.86 43.37 23.06
C ALA A 2 -35.17 42.72 24.43
N ALA A 3 -35.33 43.53 25.48
CA ALA A 3 -35.76 43.04 26.78
C ALA A 3 -37.13 42.35 26.62
N PRO A 4 -37.35 41.19 27.26
CA PRO A 4 -38.67 40.55 27.22
C PRO A 4 -39.72 41.50 27.80
N PRO A 5 -40.92 41.58 27.21
CA PRO A 5 -41.97 42.44 27.75
C PRO A 5 -42.30 42.05 29.19
N PRO A 6 -42.56 43.03 30.09
CA PRO A 6 -42.87 42.76 31.49
C PRO A 6 -44.12 41.87 31.61
N ASP A 7 -44.09 40.89 32.51
CA ASP A 7 -45.20 39.96 32.69
C ASP A 7 -46.44 40.71 33.20
N PRO A 8 -47.54 40.75 32.42
CA PRO A 8 -48.72 41.55 32.76
C PRO A 8 -49.37 41.11 34.08
N LEU A 9 -49.22 39.83 34.48
CA LEU A 9 -49.75 39.35 35.77
C LEU A 9 -48.93 39.84 36.96
N LEU A 10 -47.59 39.89 36.80
CA LEU A 10 -46.71 40.42 37.84
C LEU A 10 -46.92 41.93 38.00
N ALA A 11 -47.13 42.63 36.89
CA ALA A 11 -47.48 44.05 36.90
C ALA A 11 -48.83 44.29 37.61
N ALA A 12 -49.85 43.49 37.30
CA ALA A 12 -51.15 43.58 37.95
C ALA A 12 -51.09 43.26 39.46
N LEU A 13 -50.33 42.24 39.87
CA LEU A 13 -50.13 41.91 41.29
C LEU A 13 -49.43 43.05 42.03
N ARG A 14 -48.34 43.61 41.47
CA ARG A 14 -47.62 44.74 42.07
C ARG A 14 -48.53 45.96 42.21
N GLN A 15 -49.29 46.28 41.17
CA GLN A 15 -50.21 47.41 41.19
C GLN A 15 -51.31 47.27 42.26
N GLU A 16 -51.87 46.07 42.44
CA GLU A 16 -52.87 45.82 43.49
C GLU A 16 -52.25 45.81 44.90
N LEU A 17 -51.01 45.33 45.04
CA LEU A 17 -50.30 45.31 46.32
C LEU A 17 -49.91 46.73 46.77
N ASP A 18 -49.47 47.58 45.84
CA ASP A 18 -49.16 48.99 46.09
C ASP A 18 -50.42 49.75 46.54
N ARG A 19 -51.55 49.55 45.84
CA ARG A 19 -52.85 50.14 46.23
C ARG A 19 -53.33 49.66 47.60
N ALA A 20 -53.15 48.39 47.92
CA ALA A 20 -53.51 47.84 49.22
C ALA A 20 -52.61 48.40 50.34
N SER A 21 -51.31 48.57 50.07
CA SER A 21 -50.33 49.15 50.99
C SER A 21 -50.62 50.62 51.29
N GLU A 22 -50.90 51.44 50.26
CA GLU A 22 -51.27 52.86 50.43
C GLU A 22 -52.53 53.01 51.29
N ARG A 23 -53.54 52.16 51.08
CA ARG A 23 -54.77 52.14 51.89
C ARG A 23 -54.51 51.75 53.34
N ALA A 24 -53.66 50.76 53.58
CA ALA A 24 -53.30 50.32 54.93
C ALA A 24 -52.52 51.42 55.69
N LEU A 25 -51.59 52.11 55.02
CA LEU A 25 -50.83 53.23 55.60
C LEU A 25 -51.71 54.44 55.92
N ALA A 26 -52.78 54.65 55.14
CA ALA A 26 -53.81 55.66 55.42
C ALA A 26 -54.77 55.27 56.57
N GLY A 27 -54.56 54.12 57.23
CA GLY A 27 -55.37 53.65 58.35
C GLY A 27 -56.72 53.04 57.94
N ALA A 28 -56.95 52.81 56.64
CA ALA A 28 -58.17 52.17 56.17
C ALA A 28 -58.13 50.66 56.44
N HIS A 29 -59.24 50.11 56.94
CA HIS A 29 -59.38 48.67 57.13
C HIS A 29 -59.49 47.97 55.77
N LEU A 30 -58.62 47.00 55.51
CA LEU A 30 -58.65 46.21 54.29
C LEU A 30 -59.82 45.23 54.35
N ASP A 31 -60.73 45.32 53.38
CA ASP A 31 -61.87 44.42 53.29
C ASP A 31 -61.43 42.98 52.92
N ALA A 32 -62.16 41.99 53.42
CA ALA A 32 -61.87 40.57 53.23
C ALA A 32 -61.81 40.18 51.76
N ASP A 33 -62.62 40.81 50.90
CA ASP A 33 -62.62 40.62 49.46
C ASP A 33 -61.31 41.05 48.78
N THR A 34 -60.64 42.08 49.32
CA THR A 34 -59.35 42.55 48.79
C THR A 34 -58.24 41.56 49.11
N LEU A 35 -58.25 41.01 50.33
CA LEU A 35 -57.32 39.96 50.75
C LEU A 35 -57.50 38.67 49.93
N ALA A 36 -58.74 38.23 49.70
CA ALA A 36 -59.03 37.05 48.89
C ALA A 36 -58.56 37.19 47.43
N ARG A 37 -58.69 38.39 46.83
CA ARG A 37 -58.19 38.66 45.47
C ARG A 37 -56.67 38.66 45.40
N LEU A 38 -55.99 39.25 46.38
CA LEU A 38 -54.52 39.22 46.46
C LEU A 38 -54.01 37.78 46.63
N GLU A 39 -54.66 36.97 47.45
CA GLU A 39 -54.33 35.55 47.63
C GLU A 39 -54.54 34.74 46.32
N ALA A 40 -55.66 34.96 45.63
CA ALA A 40 -55.92 34.31 44.34
C ALA A 40 -54.88 34.71 43.27
N LEU A 41 -54.48 35.99 43.20
CA LEU A 41 -53.44 36.46 42.30
C LEU A 41 -52.05 35.90 42.67
N ALA A 42 -51.70 35.86 43.95
CA ALA A 42 -50.46 35.26 44.42
C ALA A 42 -50.39 33.77 44.06
N ARG A 43 -51.49 33.04 44.26
CA ARG A 43 -51.61 31.61 43.93
C ARG A 43 -51.54 31.36 42.43
N LEU A 44 -52.10 32.24 41.60
CA LEU A 44 -51.95 32.18 40.14
C LEU A 44 -50.51 32.46 39.68
N VAL A 45 -49.82 33.42 40.30
CA VAL A 45 -48.39 33.68 40.04
C VAL A 45 -47.54 32.50 40.48
N GLU A 46 -47.84 31.87 41.61
CA GLU A 46 -47.13 30.69 42.11
C GLU A 46 -47.37 29.46 41.22
N LEU A 47 -48.62 29.21 40.79
CA LEU A 47 -48.94 28.15 39.82
C LEU A 47 -48.25 28.38 38.48
N ARG A 48 -48.19 29.64 38.02
CA ARG A 48 -47.49 30.00 36.78
C ARG A 48 -45.97 29.92 36.94
N ALA A 49 -45.41 30.30 38.07
CA ALA A 49 -43.99 30.14 38.37
C ALA A 49 -43.62 28.66 38.44
N SER A 50 -44.48 27.84 39.04
CA SER A 50 -44.35 26.37 39.09
C SER A 50 -44.44 25.74 37.69
N ALA A 51 -45.34 26.25 36.84
CA ALA A 51 -45.50 25.81 35.46
C ALA A 51 -44.35 26.29 34.54
N ALA A 52 -43.85 27.52 34.76
CA ALA A 52 -42.75 28.13 34.01
C ALA A 52 -41.37 27.62 34.47
N ALA A 53 -41.27 27.14 35.71
CA ALA A 53 -40.09 26.49 36.26
C ALA A 53 -39.91 25.06 35.76
N ARG A 54 -40.68 24.59 34.76
CA ARG A 54 -40.24 23.43 33.97
C ARG A 54 -38.93 23.85 33.31
N PRO A 55 -37.76 23.37 33.79
CA PRO A 55 -36.51 23.75 33.18
C PRO A 55 -36.65 23.35 31.72
N ARG A 56 -36.44 24.31 30.82
CA ARG A 56 -36.39 24.06 29.38
C ARG A 56 -35.23 23.11 29.17
N ARG A 57 -35.49 21.80 29.37
CA ARG A 57 -34.47 20.76 29.49
C ARG A 57 -33.59 20.93 28.27
N ARG A 58 -32.34 21.33 28.50
CA ARG A 58 -31.41 21.75 27.45
C ARG A 58 -31.23 20.55 26.51
N ARG A 59 -31.92 20.56 25.36
CA ARG A 59 -32.02 19.43 24.41
C ARG A 59 -30.80 19.31 23.49
N TRP A 60 -29.92 20.30 23.54
CA TRP A 60 -28.68 20.39 22.77
C TRP A 60 -27.67 19.24 22.96
N PRO A 61 -27.46 18.63 24.15
CA PRO A 61 -26.40 17.64 24.30
C PRO A 61 -26.66 16.36 23.50
N LEU A 62 -27.93 15.97 23.31
CA LEU A 62 -28.28 14.82 22.46
C LEU A 62 -27.97 15.11 20.98
N ALA A 63 -28.33 16.30 20.50
CA ALA A 63 -28.02 16.73 19.15
C ALA A 63 -26.50 16.80 18.91
N VAL A 64 -25.74 17.33 19.88
CA VAL A 64 -24.27 17.34 19.81
C VAL A 64 -23.70 15.93 19.77
N ALA A 65 -24.16 15.02 20.63
CA ALA A 65 -23.68 13.64 20.63
C ALA A 65 -23.93 12.95 19.27
N LEU A 66 -25.12 13.16 18.67
CA LEU A 66 -25.44 12.64 17.34
C LEU A 66 -24.52 13.22 16.25
N VAL A 67 -24.31 14.54 16.25
CA VAL A 67 -23.44 15.19 15.25
C VAL A 67 -22.00 14.73 15.40
N VAL A 68 -21.48 14.66 16.63
CA VAL A 68 -20.12 14.21 16.93
C VAL A 68 -19.92 12.76 16.49
N THR A 69 -20.87 11.87 16.78
CA THR A 69 -20.77 10.46 16.36
C THR A 69 -20.85 10.29 14.85
N MET A 70 -21.75 11.02 14.18
CA MET A 70 -21.83 11.02 12.72
C MET A 70 -20.52 11.52 12.09
N LEU A 71 -19.93 12.57 12.64
CA LEU A 71 -18.62 13.08 12.21
C LEU A 71 -17.51 12.07 12.43
N LEU A 72 -17.48 11.39 13.58
CA LEU A 72 -16.47 10.36 13.88
C LEU A 72 -16.60 9.15 12.96
N VAL A 73 -17.82 8.66 12.72
CA VAL A 73 -18.06 7.55 11.77
C VAL A 73 -17.69 7.96 10.35
N SER A 74 -18.04 9.18 9.93
CA SER A 74 -17.62 9.73 8.64
C SER A 74 -16.09 9.73 8.50
N ILE A 75 -15.37 10.20 9.52
CA ILE A 75 -13.90 10.15 9.52
C ILE A 75 -13.41 8.70 9.42
N LEU A 76 -13.94 7.76 10.20
CA LEU A 76 -13.49 6.36 10.16
C LEU A 76 -13.74 5.67 8.82
N VAL A 77 -14.82 6.02 8.11
CA VAL A 77 -15.16 5.47 6.79
C VAL A 77 -14.26 6.03 5.69
N PHE A 78 -13.96 7.33 5.74
CA PHE A 78 -13.20 8.00 4.68
C PHE A 78 -11.69 8.05 4.93
N ALA A 79 -11.24 8.05 6.19
CA ALA A 79 -9.83 8.01 6.52
C ALA A 79 -9.27 6.62 6.24
N ARG A 80 -8.20 6.57 5.45
CA ARG A 80 -7.49 5.35 5.07
C ARG A 80 -6.35 5.10 6.05
N VAL A 81 -6.07 3.82 6.31
CA VAL A 81 -4.88 3.44 7.06
C VAL A 81 -3.65 3.79 6.21
N GLY A 82 -2.69 4.48 6.82
CA GLY A 82 -1.51 4.99 6.09
C GLY A 82 -0.56 3.89 5.60
N GLU A 83 -0.67 2.68 6.14
CA GLU A 83 0.19 1.53 5.85
C GLU A 83 -0.53 0.22 6.18
N THR A 84 -0.38 -0.79 5.33
CA THR A 84 -0.96 -2.12 5.56
C THR A 84 0.04 -3.22 5.23
N ALA A 85 0.00 -4.31 5.98
CA ALA A 85 0.69 -5.55 5.64
C ALA A 85 -0.08 -6.26 4.52
N VAL A 86 0.64 -6.77 3.53
CA VAL A 86 0.12 -7.53 2.41
C VAL A 86 1.02 -8.72 2.11
N GLU A 87 0.41 -9.79 1.63
CA GLU A 87 1.08 -10.89 0.94
C GLU A 87 0.61 -10.88 -0.52
N LEU A 88 1.54 -11.10 -1.43
CA LEU A 88 1.32 -10.98 -2.86
C LEU A 88 1.90 -12.21 -3.54
N ASP A 89 1.07 -12.94 -4.28
CA ASP A 89 1.49 -14.04 -5.14
C ASP A 89 1.14 -13.67 -6.58
N VAL A 90 2.14 -13.27 -7.37
CA VAL A 90 1.94 -12.74 -8.72
C VAL A 90 2.80 -13.43 -9.74
N VAL A 91 2.20 -13.63 -10.90
CA VAL A 91 2.86 -14.04 -12.14
C VAL A 91 2.95 -12.82 -13.04
N VAL A 92 4.17 -12.46 -13.43
CA VAL A 92 4.46 -11.24 -14.19
C VAL A 92 5.34 -11.55 -15.41
N SER A 93 5.30 -10.64 -16.38
CA SER A 93 6.23 -10.64 -17.52
C SER A 93 7.50 -9.83 -17.22
N GLU A 94 7.45 -8.92 -16.25
CA GLU A 94 8.58 -8.13 -15.78
C GLU A 94 8.33 -7.68 -14.32
N ALA A 95 9.38 -7.73 -13.50
CA ALA A 95 9.39 -7.22 -12.14
C ALA A 95 10.62 -6.32 -11.96
N ALA A 96 10.45 -5.20 -11.28
CA ALA A 96 11.57 -4.36 -10.85
C ALA A 96 11.50 -4.12 -9.34
N PHE A 97 12.65 -4.15 -8.68
CA PHE A 97 12.76 -3.89 -7.25
C PHE A 97 14.11 -3.26 -6.88
N ALA A 98 14.14 -2.60 -5.73
CA ALA A 98 15.37 -2.06 -5.15
C ALA A 98 15.71 -2.82 -3.86
N MET A 99 16.99 -3.15 -3.70
CA MET A 99 17.50 -3.92 -2.56
C MET A 99 17.55 -3.06 -1.31
N ALA A 100 16.92 -3.51 -0.22
CA ALA A 100 16.94 -2.76 1.04
C ALA A 100 18.27 -2.90 1.81
N ARG A 101 19.01 -3.99 1.56
CA ARG A 101 20.30 -4.30 2.18
C ARG A 101 21.17 -5.11 1.22
N SER A 102 22.46 -5.21 1.53
CA SER A 102 23.32 -6.13 0.78
C SER A 102 22.93 -7.58 1.05
N GLN A 103 22.74 -8.35 -0.02
CA GLN A 103 22.35 -9.76 0.02
C GLN A 103 22.64 -10.43 -1.33
N VAL A 104 22.74 -11.75 -1.32
CA VAL A 104 22.87 -12.57 -2.54
C VAL A 104 21.54 -12.52 -3.30
N LEU A 105 21.60 -12.20 -4.59
CA LEU A 105 20.45 -12.18 -5.49
C LEU A 105 20.19 -13.58 -6.08
N VAL A 106 21.25 -14.29 -6.45
CA VAL A 106 21.23 -15.56 -7.19
C VAL A 106 22.22 -16.54 -6.54
N GLU A 107 21.84 -17.80 -6.33
CA GLU A 107 22.68 -18.83 -5.67
C GLU A 107 23.27 -19.84 -6.67
N GLY A 108 23.80 -19.35 -7.80
CA GLY A 108 24.27 -20.25 -8.86
C GLY A 108 23.14 -20.67 -9.80
N VAL A 109 23.22 -20.32 -11.08
CA VAL A 109 22.16 -20.66 -12.05
C VAL A 109 22.73 -21.38 -13.25
N PRO A 110 22.28 -22.61 -13.56
CA PRO A 110 22.65 -23.28 -14.80
C PRO A 110 22.00 -22.57 -16.00
N LEU A 111 22.79 -22.36 -17.05
CA LEU A 111 22.41 -21.64 -18.26
C LEU A 111 22.79 -22.43 -19.50
N VAL A 112 21.95 -22.32 -20.54
CA VAL A 112 22.28 -22.77 -21.90
C VAL A 112 23.06 -21.69 -22.64
N ALA A 113 22.72 -20.43 -22.39
CA ALA A 113 23.44 -19.28 -22.91
C ALA A 113 23.37 -18.10 -21.94
N LEU A 114 24.46 -17.32 -21.90
CA LEU A 114 24.59 -16.08 -21.15
C LEU A 114 25.08 -14.99 -22.10
N GLY A 115 24.26 -13.98 -22.33
CA GLY A 115 24.70 -12.70 -22.87
C GLY A 115 24.90 -11.70 -21.75
N ALA A 116 25.85 -10.79 -21.90
CA ALA A 116 26.02 -9.66 -21.00
C ALA A 116 26.38 -8.42 -21.81
N SER A 117 25.80 -7.27 -21.47
CA SER A 117 26.11 -5.97 -22.08
C SER A 117 26.23 -4.88 -21.02
N GLY A 118 26.90 -3.78 -21.35
CA GLY A 118 27.25 -2.73 -20.38
C GLY A 118 28.52 -3.08 -19.58
N LEU A 119 29.39 -3.91 -20.15
CA LEU A 119 30.61 -4.36 -19.49
C LEU A 119 31.78 -3.42 -19.81
N GLU A 120 32.57 -3.08 -18.78
CA GLU A 120 33.83 -2.37 -18.94
C GLU A 120 34.94 -3.31 -19.40
N ALA A 121 35.02 -4.50 -18.81
CA ALA A 121 36.05 -5.47 -19.11
C ALA A 121 35.56 -6.91 -18.96
N VAL A 122 36.19 -7.81 -19.72
CA VAL A 122 35.96 -9.24 -19.62
C VAL A 122 37.31 -9.94 -19.48
N GLU A 123 37.46 -10.75 -18.44
CA GLU A 123 38.63 -11.59 -18.24
C GLU A 123 38.30 -13.04 -18.62
N LEU A 124 38.91 -13.50 -19.71
CA LEU A 124 38.79 -14.89 -20.15
C LEU A 124 39.98 -15.68 -19.61
N PRO A 125 39.74 -16.79 -18.88
CA PRO A 125 40.80 -17.69 -18.48
C PRO A 125 41.45 -18.31 -19.71
N ALA A 126 42.73 -18.70 -19.59
CA ALA A 126 43.43 -19.41 -20.64
C ALA A 126 42.69 -20.73 -20.95
N ALA A 127 42.27 -20.89 -22.21
CA ALA A 127 41.76 -22.16 -22.72
C ALA A 127 42.95 -23.03 -23.18
N ALA A 128 42.73 -24.34 -23.36
CA ALA A 128 43.76 -25.23 -23.88
C ALA A 128 44.32 -24.66 -25.21
N GLY A 129 45.61 -24.35 -25.24
CA GLY A 129 46.28 -23.80 -26.42
C GLY A 129 46.03 -22.31 -26.71
N SER A 130 45.37 -21.55 -25.83
CA SER A 130 45.16 -20.09 -26.01
C SER A 130 45.64 -19.28 -24.80
N PRO A 131 46.35 -18.15 -25.00
CA PRO A 131 46.79 -17.29 -23.91
C PRO A 131 45.59 -16.68 -23.16
N ARG A 132 45.82 -16.26 -21.91
CA ARG A 132 44.84 -15.46 -21.14
C ARG A 132 44.57 -14.17 -21.91
N LEU A 133 43.30 -13.89 -22.20
CA LEU A 133 42.89 -12.70 -22.91
C LEU A 133 42.17 -11.78 -21.92
N LEU A 134 42.76 -10.61 -21.70
CA LEU A 134 42.10 -9.50 -21.04
C LEU A 134 41.66 -8.55 -22.14
N THR A 135 40.35 -8.49 -22.40
CA THR A 135 39.80 -7.54 -23.36
C THR A 135 39.14 -6.42 -22.56
N ARG A 136 39.71 -5.22 -22.65
CA ARG A 136 39.09 -4.00 -22.13
C ARG A 136 38.14 -3.42 -23.17
N HIS A 137 37.07 -2.80 -22.71
CA HIS A 137 36.05 -2.13 -23.52
C HIS A 137 35.31 -3.06 -24.51
N VAL A 138 34.97 -4.27 -24.08
CA VAL A 138 34.25 -5.25 -24.93
C VAL A 138 32.80 -4.82 -25.18
N GLY A 139 32.19 -4.05 -24.27
CA GLY A 139 30.81 -3.58 -24.35
C GLY A 139 29.77 -4.69 -24.15
N ALA A 140 29.97 -5.87 -24.75
CA ALA A 140 29.14 -7.06 -24.59
C ALA A 140 29.91 -8.37 -24.78
N VAL A 141 29.41 -9.45 -24.19
CA VAL A 141 29.91 -10.83 -24.42
C VAL A 141 28.73 -11.79 -24.50
N ARG A 142 28.89 -12.85 -25.29
CA ARG A 142 27.94 -13.95 -25.38
C ARG A 142 28.65 -15.29 -25.20
N LEU A 143 28.13 -16.09 -24.28
CA LEU A 143 28.51 -17.47 -24.02
C LEU A 143 27.32 -18.36 -24.39
N ALA A 144 27.56 -19.43 -25.13
CA ALA A 144 26.52 -20.43 -25.43
C ALA A 144 27.12 -21.83 -25.46
N VAL A 145 26.42 -22.80 -24.87
CA VAL A 145 26.81 -24.21 -24.97
C VAL A 145 26.68 -24.67 -26.42
N ASP A 146 27.66 -25.42 -26.92
CA ASP A 146 27.56 -26.06 -28.23
C ASP A 146 26.70 -27.33 -28.12
N GLY A 147 25.52 -27.32 -28.74
CA GLY A 147 24.55 -28.42 -28.63
C GLY A 147 24.78 -29.58 -29.62
N ALA A 148 25.86 -29.53 -30.41
CA ALA A 148 26.07 -30.45 -31.53
C ALA A 148 26.91 -31.70 -31.21
N GLY A 149 27.37 -31.89 -29.96
CA GLY A 149 28.26 -33.00 -29.59
C GLY A 149 27.90 -33.70 -28.27
N ASP A 150 28.52 -34.86 -28.06
CA ASP A 150 28.37 -35.72 -26.86
C ASP A 150 28.99 -35.09 -25.59
N ASP A 151 29.95 -34.16 -25.78
CA ASP A 151 30.60 -33.43 -24.70
C ASP A 151 29.85 -32.12 -24.40
N SER A 152 28.72 -32.24 -23.69
CA SER A 152 27.84 -31.11 -23.40
C SER A 152 28.57 -30.08 -22.54
N GLY A 153 28.88 -28.92 -23.12
CA GLY A 153 29.35 -27.77 -22.36
C GLY A 153 28.36 -27.39 -21.26
N ARG A 154 28.85 -26.76 -20.20
CA ARG A 154 28.02 -26.21 -19.12
C ARG A 154 28.41 -24.76 -18.89
N ILE A 155 27.39 -23.94 -18.66
CA ILE A 155 27.54 -22.56 -18.22
C ILE A 155 26.73 -22.43 -16.94
N SER A 156 27.33 -21.87 -15.90
CA SER A 156 26.61 -21.49 -14.70
C SER A 156 26.98 -20.06 -14.30
N LEU A 157 25.97 -19.25 -13.99
CA LEU A 157 26.18 -17.93 -13.42
C LEU A 157 26.50 -18.08 -11.94
N ALA A 158 27.66 -17.60 -11.50
CA ALA A 158 28.07 -17.66 -10.09
C ALA A 158 27.16 -16.77 -9.21
N PRO A 159 27.20 -16.92 -7.88
CA PRO A 159 26.38 -16.11 -7.00
C PRO A 159 26.61 -14.61 -7.18
N ILE A 160 25.52 -13.85 -7.35
CA ILE A 160 25.58 -12.39 -7.51
C ILE A 160 25.22 -11.77 -6.16
N THR A 161 26.13 -10.98 -5.58
CA THR A 161 25.84 -10.20 -4.37
C THR A 161 25.60 -8.76 -4.77
N LEU A 162 24.47 -8.19 -4.33
CA LEU A 162 24.15 -6.79 -4.57
C LEU A 162 24.28 -5.98 -3.28
N GLY A 163 24.57 -4.69 -3.41
CA GLY A 163 24.57 -3.74 -2.30
C GLY A 163 23.16 -3.28 -1.92
N SER A 164 23.07 -2.48 -0.87
CA SER A 164 21.84 -1.70 -0.61
C SER A 164 21.61 -0.69 -1.74
N SER A 165 20.35 -0.40 -2.03
CA SER A 165 19.91 0.53 -3.08
C SER A 165 20.19 0.09 -4.52
N SER A 166 20.83 -1.07 -4.72
CA SER A 166 20.95 -1.67 -6.06
C SER A 166 19.56 -1.94 -6.64
N ARG A 167 19.36 -1.58 -7.91
CA ARG A 167 18.10 -1.82 -8.61
C ARG A 167 18.23 -3.04 -9.51
N VAL A 168 17.21 -3.87 -9.47
CA VAL A 168 17.10 -5.10 -10.27
C VAL A 168 15.84 -4.99 -11.11
N ARG A 169 15.96 -5.19 -12.41
CA ARG A 169 14.82 -5.38 -13.31
C ARG A 169 14.96 -6.72 -14.01
N LEU A 170 13.98 -7.58 -13.81
CA LEU A 170 13.91 -8.90 -14.41
C LEU A 170 12.75 -8.92 -15.41
N ARG A 171 13.04 -9.20 -16.67
CA ARG A 171 12.07 -9.18 -17.77
C ARG A 171 12.11 -10.49 -18.54
N ARG A 172 10.94 -10.97 -18.94
CA ARG A 172 10.80 -12.07 -19.89
C ARG A 172 10.98 -11.58 -21.32
N LEU A 173 11.79 -12.30 -22.10
CA LEU A 173 12.01 -12.07 -23.54
C LEU A 173 11.34 -13.15 -24.41
N GLY A 174 11.00 -14.29 -23.82
CA GLY A 174 10.28 -15.39 -24.46
C GLY A 174 10.49 -16.69 -23.69
N ARG A 175 10.16 -17.82 -24.33
CA ARG A 175 10.35 -19.15 -23.71
C ARG A 175 11.81 -19.38 -23.35
N GLY A 176 12.06 -19.64 -22.07
CA GLY A 176 13.38 -19.87 -21.49
C GLY A 176 14.34 -18.68 -21.58
N ARG A 177 13.89 -17.50 -22.03
CA ARG A 177 14.75 -16.34 -22.29
C ARG A 177 14.35 -15.16 -21.42
N TYR A 178 15.29 -14.67 -20.63
CA TYR A 178 15.08 -13.60 -19.65
C TYR A 178 16.16 -12.53 -19.81
N SER A 179 15.83 -11.30 -19.47
CA SER A 179 16.76 -10.19 -19.28
C SER A 179 16.81 -9.84 -17.81
N LEU A 180 18.00 -9.78 -17.23
CA LEU A 180 18.25 -9.33 -15.87
C LEU A 180 19.13 -8.09 -15.94
N GLU A 181 18.53 -6.93 -15.72
CA GLU A 181 19.20 -5.64 -15.67
C GLU A 181 19.55 -5.30 -14.22
N LEU A 182 20.82 -4.97 -13.98
CA LEU A 182 21.41 -4.73 -12.68
C LEU A 182 22.04 -3.34 -12.69
N ALA A 183 21.51 -2.43 -11.86
CA ALA A 183 22.11 -1.13 -11.61
C ALA A 183 22.72 -1.12 -10.20
N ALA A 184 24.03 -1.33 -10.13
CA ALA A 184 24.81 -1.37 -8.90
C ALA A 184 26.22 -0.84 -9.17
N ALA A 185 26.81 -0.15 -8.19
CA ALA A 185 28.20 0.28 -8.27
C ALA A 185 29.14 -0.93 -8.11
N ASP A 186 30.28 -0.89 -8.81
CA ASP A 186 31.39 -1.84 -8.70
C ASP A 186 30.96 -3.31 -8.83
N LEU A 187 30.01 -3.59 -9.72
CA LEU A 187 29.44 -4.91 -9.89
C LEU A 187 30.42 -5.84 -10.64
N GLU A 188 30.96 -6.82 -9.93
CA GLU A 188 31.71 -7.92 -10.52
C GLU A 188 30.79 -9.14 -10.67
N LEU A 189 30.68 -9.66 -11.88
CA LEU A 189 29.93 -10.87 -12.18
C LEU A 189 30.89 -11.97 -12.60
N GLN A 190 30.50 -13.21 -12.32
CA GLN A 190 31.29 -14.37 -12.69
C GLN A 190 30.39 -15.43 -13.34
N ALA A 191 30.88 -16.02 -14.43
CA ALA A 191 30.26 -17.15 -15.09
C ALA A 191 31.25 -18.30 -15.14
N ASP A 192 30.88 -19.43 -14.57
CA ASP A 192 31.68 -20.65 -14.64
C ASP A 192 31.30 -21.44 -15.89
N VAL A 193 32.32 -21.90 -16.61
CA VAL A 193 32.19 -22.64 -17.87
C VAL A 193 33.00 -23.92 -17.81
N SER A 194 32.48 -24.99 -18.41
CA SER A 194 33.19 -26.26 -18.62
C SER A 194 32.79 -26.91 -19.95
N GLY A 195 33.67 -27.71 -20.55
CA GLY A 195 33.44 -28.34 -21.85
C GLY A 195 33.54 -27.34 -23.01
N THR A 196 32.88 -27.64 -24.13
CA THR A 196 32.91 -26.78 -25.32
C THR A 196 31.86 -25.67 -25.23
N VAL A 197 32.32 -24.42 -25.18
CA VAL A 197 31.47 -23.22 -25.12
C VAL A 197 31.83 -22.27 -26.26
N ARG A 198 30.81 -21.79 -26.96
CA ARG A 198 30.95 -20.75 -27.98
C ARG A 198 31.02 -19.39 -27.30
N VAL A 199 32.12 -18.69 -27.52
CA VAL A 199 32.36 -17.34 -26.99
C VAL A 199 32.33 -16.36 -28.14
N GLY A 200 31.51 -15.32 -28.02
CA GLY A 200 31.44 -14.22 -28.98
C GLY A 200 31.46 -12.86 -28.28
N TRP A 201 32.00 -11.87 -28.96
CA TRP A 201 32.01 -10.46 -28.57
C TRP A 201 31.74 -9.60 -29.82
N PRO A 202 31.45 -8.29 -29.68
CA PRO A 202 31.26 -7.41 -30.84
C PRO A 202 32.40 -7.54 -31.85
N GLU A 203 32.07 -7.49 -33.14
CA GLU A 203 33.02 -7.51 -34.25
C GLU A 203 33.78 -8.84 -34.48
N THR A 204 33.65 -9.83 -33.61
CA THR A 204 34.27 -11.16 -33.80
C THR A 204 33.21 -12.26 -33.83
N PRO A 205 33.21 -13.13 -34.86
CA PRO A 205 32.23 -14.21 -34.95
C PRO A 205 32.37 -15.17 -33.74
N PRO A 206 31.26 -15.69 -33.19
CA PRO A 206 31.31 -16.62 -32.06
C PRO A 206 32.10 -17.88 -32.41
N GLY A 207 33.21 -18.11 -31.72
CA GLY A 207 34.10 -19.26 -31.91
C GLY A 207 33.97 -20.28 -30.77
N PRO A 208 34.10 -21.58 -31.05
CA PRO A 208 34.16 -22.59 -29.99
C PRO A 208 35.46 -22.44 -29.18
N ARG A 209 35.35 -22.63 -27.87
CA ARG A 209 36.48 -22.72 -26.94
C ARG A 209 36.27 -23.90 -26.02
N GLU A 210 37.31 -24.70 -25.85
CA GLU A 210 37.28 -25.90 -25.02
C GLU A 210 37.86 -25.61 -23.64
N PHE A 211 37.07 -25.91 -22.60
CA PHE A 211 37.43 -25.76 -21.20
C PHE A 211 37.46 -27.14 -20.53
N GLY A 212 38.61 -27.83 -20.59
CA GLY A 212 38.75 -29.19 -20.03
C GLY A 212 38.61 -29.29 -18.49
N THR A 213 38.52 -28.16 -17.79
CA THR A 213 38.19 -28.06 -16.36
C THR A 213 37.23 -26.89 -16.16
N PRO A 214 36.39 -26.89 -15.11
CA PRO A 214 35.60 -25.71 -14.75
C PRO A 214 36.49 -24.47 -14.60
N ARG A 215 36.19 -23.42 -15.35
CA ARG A 215 36.90 -22.15 -15.33
C ARG A 215 35.93 -20.99 -15.18
N SER A 216 36.38 -19.94 -14.50
CA SER A 216 35.56 -18.77 -14.22
C SER A 216 35.91 -17.64 -15.18
N ILE A 217 34.90 -17.11 -15.86
CA ILE A 217 34.97 -15.90 -16.69
C ILE A 217 34.48 -14.74 -15.83
N ARG A 218 35.31 -13.71 -15.68
CA ARG A 218 34.99 -12.52 -14.90
C ARG A 218 34.45 -11.43 -15.83
N LEU A 219 33.30 -10.87 -15.50
CA LEU A 219 32.65 -9.79 -16.21
C LEU A 219 32.60 -8.58 -15.28
N ILE A 220 33.29 -7.51 -15.64
CA ILE A 220 33.37 -6.29 -14.84
C ILE A 220 32.36 -5.30 -15.42
N ALA A 221 31.36 -4.93 -14.62
CA ALA A 221 30.35 -3.95 -14.99
C ALA A 221 30.97 -2.58 -15.26
N GLY A 222 30.41 -1.84 -16.23
CA GLY A 222 30.69 -0.42 -16.40
C GLY A 222 29.99 0.45 -15.35
N PRO A 223 30.07 1.79 -15.51
CA PRO A 223 29.41 2.74 -14.61
C PRO A 223 27.87 2.75 -14.74
N ASP A 224 27.36 2.26 -15.88
CA ASP A 224 25.93 2.17 -16.16
C ASP A 224 25.37 0.79 -15.76
N ALA A 225 24.06 0.60 -15.95
CA ALA A 225 23.42 -0.69 -15.69
C ALA A 225 23.95 -1.79 -16.62
N VAL A 226 24.19 -2.98 -16.06
CA VAL A 226 24.54 -4.18 -16.81
C VAL A 226 23.27 -4.96 -17.13
N ALA A 227 23.11 -5.37 -18.39
CA ALA A 227 22.02 -6.24 -18.80
C ALA A 227 22.54 -7.64 -19.10
N LEU A 228 21.98 -8.64 -18.42
CA LEU A 228 22.27 -10.06 -18.62
C LEU A 228 21.13 -10.73 -19.37
N TYR A 229 21.44 -11.37 -20.48
CA TYR A 229 20.50 -12.13 -21.30
C TYR A 229 20.66 -13.61 -20.97
N LEU A 230 19.74 -14.15 -20.18
CA LEU A 230 19.78 -15.51 -19.66
C LEU A 230 18.95 -16.41 -20.56
N THR A 231 19.52 -17.53 -21.00
CA THR A 231 18.77 -18.65 -21.58
C THR A 231 18.84 -19.83 -20.62
N VAL A 232 17.72 -20.17 -19.98
CA VAL A 232 17.64 -21.24 -18.97
C VAL A 232 17.23 -22.57 -19.61
N PRO A 233 17.68 -23.72 -19.07
CA PRO A 233 17.20 -25.03 -19.50
C PRO A 233 15.69 -25.18 -19.28
N ALA A 234 14.99 -25.88 -20.18
CA ALA A 234 13.53 -26.02 -20.12
C ALA A 234 13.02 -26.91 -18.96
N ALA A 235 13.88 -27.73 -18.36
CA ALA A 235 13.47 -28.77 -17.44
C ALA A 235 13.34 -28.31 -15.97
N GLU A 236 13.97 -27.20 -15.58
CA GLU A 236 14.09 -26.80 -14.18
C GLU A 236 13.79 -25.31 -13.96
N PRO A 237 12.87 -24.97 -13.04
CA PRO A 237 12.62 -23.58 -12.70
C PRO A 237 13.85 -23.00 -12.00
N VAL A 238 14.32 -21.87 -12.50
CA VAL A 238 15.44 -21.16 -11.88
C VAL A 238 14.92 -20.31 -10.74
N SER A 239 15.37 -20.61 -9.53
CA SER A 239 15.02 -19.84 -8.33
C SER A 239 16.12 -18.85 -7.98
N PHE A 240 15.74 -17.62 -7.67
CA PHE A 240 16.60 -16.63 -7.05
C PHE A 240 16.76 -16.94 -5.57
N ALA A 241 17.72 -16.28 -4.90
CA ALA A 241 17.89 -16.41 -3.47
C ALA A 241 16.57 -16.07 -2.75
N SER A 242 16.28 -16.82 -1.69
CA SER A 242 15.07 -16.61 -0.91
C SER A 242 15.22 -15.40 0.02
N GLN A 243 14.08 -14.85 0.45
CA GLN A 243 14.03 -13.79 1.46
C GLN A 243 14.78 -12.50 1.08
N LEU A 244 14.67 -12.07 -0.17
CA LEU A 244 15.26 -10.82 -0.64
C LEU A 244 14.54 -9.63 0.00
N ARG A 245 15.20 -8.88 0.89
CA ARG A 245 14.64 -7.63 1.43
C ARG A 245 14.65 -6.54 0.38
N VAL A 246 13.51 -5.91 0.15
CA VAL A 246 13.32 -4.88 -0.88
C VAL A 246 12.61 -3.64 -0.30
N SER A 247 13.01 -2.47 -0.78
CA SER A 247 12.46 -1.16 -0.41
C SER A 247 11.63 -0.51 -1.52
N GLU A 248 11.68 -1.09 -2.73
CA GLU A 248 10.84 -0.68 -3.85
C GLU A 248 10.39 -1.96 -4.59
N LEU A 249 9.17 -1.95 -5.10
CA LEU A 249 8.62 -3.03 -5.91
C LEU A 249 7.70 -2.45 -6.98
N SER A 250 7.91 -2.84 -8.23
CA SER A 250 7.16 -2.36 -9.38
C SER A 250 6.83 -3.50 -10.34
N PHE A 251 5.58 -3.51 -10.79
CA PHE A 251 5.03 -4.40 -11.82
C PHE A 251 4.59 -3.61 -13.04
N ALA A 252 5.39 -2.61 -13.40
CA ALA A 252 5.11 -1.75 -14.53
C ALA A 252 6.36 -1.55 -15.37
N ARG A 253 6.16 -1.66 -16.70
CA ARG A 253 7.14 -1.30 -17.71
C ARG A 253 6.85 0.11 -18.20
N ILE A 254 7.89 0.92 -18.37
CA ILE A 254 7.78 2.20 -19.09
C ILE A 254 8.22 1.90 -20.52
N GLU A 255 7.32 2.09 -21.47
CA GLU A 255 7.63 2.07 -22.89
C GLU A 255 7.79 3.49 -23.38
N GLU A 256 8.95 3.76 -23.96
CA GLU A 256 9.27 4.99 -24.65
C GLU A 256 9.00 4.79 -26.14
N HIS A 257 8.11 5.60 -26.69
CA HIS A 257 7.85 5.65 -28.13
C HIS A 257 8.29 7.00 -28.65
N ASP A 258 9.38 7.01 -29.40
CA ASP A 258 9.80 8.20 -30.13
C ASP A 258 8.95 8.33 -31.39
N HIS A 259 8.04 9.31 -31.38
CA HIS A 259 7.35 9.75 -32.57
C HIS A 259 7.94 11.09 -33.02
N ALA A 260 7.86 11.39 -34.32
CA ALA A 260 8.68 12.38 -35.03
C ALA A 260 8.83 13.77 -34.39
N GLU A 261 7.97 14.15 -33.43
CA GLU A 261 8.03 15.41 -32.70
C GLU A 261 7.81 15.26 -31.18
N MET A 262 7.59 14.05 -30.66
CA MET A 262 7.33 13.81 -29.24
C MET A 262 7.71 12.40 -28.78
N THR A 263 8.36 12.33 -27.62
CA THR A 263 8.60 11.09 -26.88
C THR A 263 7.37 10.80 -26.01
N LEU A 264 6.62 9.75 -26.36
CA LEU A 264 5.47 9.29 -25.59
C LEU A 264 5.90 8.21 -24.60
N LEU A 265 5.83 8.52 -23.30
CA LEU A 265 6.06 7.56 -22.23
C LEU A 265 4.74 6.90 -21.83
N ARG A 266 4.64 5.59 -22.04
CA ARG A 266 3.48 4.79 -21.64
C ARG A 266 3.86 3.81 -20.54
N ARG A 267 3.18 3.89 -19.41
CA ARG A 267 3.31 2.89 -18.33
C ARG A 267 2.36 1.72 -18.61
N LEU A 268 2.90 0.53 -18.79
CA LEU A 268 2.16 -0.72 -19.00
C LEU A 268 2.27 -1.63 -17.79
N SER A 269 1.16 -2.28 -17.41
CA SER A 269 1.20 -3.35 -16.41
C SER A 269 1.92 -4.57 -16.98
N THR A 270 2.72 -5.21 -16.13
CA THR A 270 3.41 -6.46 -16.43
C THR A 270 2.76 -7.66 -15.75
N ILE A 271 1.66 -7.46 -15.02
CA ILE A 271 0.94 -8.52 -14.31
C ILE A 271 0.18 -9.39 -15.31
N LEU A 272 0.44 -10.69 -15.26
CA LEU A 272 -0.26 -11.71 -16.05
C LEU A 272 -1.41 -12.32 -15.24
N SER A 273 -1.19 -12.56 -13.95
CA SER A 273 -2.20 -13.04 -13.01
C SER A 273 -1.66 -12.94 -11.59
N GLY A 274 -2.51 -12.97 -10.59
CA GLY A 274 -2.06 -13.16 -9.22
C GLY A 274 -3.15 -12.96 -8.21
N THR A 275 -2.74 -12.95 -6.95
CA THR A 275 -3.61 -12.75 -5.81
C THR A 275 -2.90 -11.86 -4.79
N LEU A 276 -3.61 -10.86 -4.30
CA LEU A 276 -3.19 -10.02 -3.20
C LEU A 276 -3.99 -10.38 -1.95
N TYR A 277 -3.31 -10.71 -0.88
CA TYR A 277 -3.85 -11.01 0.43
C TYR A 277 -3.60 -9.83 1.35
N GLN A 278 -4.64 -9.34 2.01
CA GLN A 278 -4.52 -8.29 3.03
C GLN A 278 -4.56 -8.91 4.41
N ASP A 279 -3.38 -9.16 4.98
CA ASP A 279 -3.22 -9.73 6.32
C ASP A 279 -3.91 -8.89 7.39
N SER A 280 -3.94 -7.56 7.19
CA SER A 280 -4.60 -6.62 8.11
C SER A 280 -6.12 -6.74 8.12
N LEU A 281 -6.73 -7.34 7.09
CA LEU A 281 -8.17 -7.51 6.93
C LEU A 281 -8.58 -8.99 6.99
N ASN A 282 -8.00 -9.76 7.93
CA ASN A 282 -8.28 -11.19 8.10
C ASN A 282 -8.05 -12.02 6.82
N GLY A 283 -6.99 -11.69 6.07
CA GLY A 283 -6.62 -12.41 4.85
C GLY A 283 -7.55 -12.15 3.67
N LYS A 284 -8.21 -10.98 3.63
CA LYS A 284 -9.09 -10.60 2.51
C LYS A 284 -8.33 -10.71 1.18
N VAL A 285 -8.93 -11.47 0.25
CA VAL A 285 -8.31 -11.86 -1.01
C VAL A 285 -8.77 -10.93 -2.13
N TYR A 286 -7.83 -10.43 -2.92
CA TYR A 286 -8.05 -9.59 -4.10
C TYR A 286 -7.39 -10.25 -5.31
N PRO A 287 -8.17 -10.85 -6.23
CA PRO A 287 -7.61 -11.44 -7.45
C PRO A 287 -7.12 -10.33 -8.39
N LEU A 288 -5.90 -10.48 -8.90
CA LEU A 288 -5.28 -9.57 -9.86
C LEU A 288 -5.38 -10.17 -11.27
N ARG A 289 -5.93 -9.39 -12.20
CA ARG A 289 -6.16 -9.83 -13.58
C ARG A 289 -4.98 -9.47 -14.48
N ALA A 290 -4.88 -10.17 -15.62
CA ALA A 290 -3.93 -9.83 -16.67
C ALA A 290 -4.08 -8.36 -17.11
N GLY A 291 -2.99 -7.62 -17.14
CA GLY A 291 -2.96 -6.21 -17.54
C GLY A 291 -3.46 -5.23 -16.47
N GLU A 292 -3.92 -5.70 -15.31
CA GLU A 292 -4.27 -4.84 -14.18
C GLU A 292 -3.00 -4.20 -13.62
N SER A 293 -2.98 -2.89 -13.45
CA SER A 293 -1.79 -2.19 -12.96
C SER A 293 -1.85 -2.06 -11.45
N LEU A 294 -0.88 -2.65 -10.74
CA LEU A 294 -0.73 -2.48 -9.30
C LEU A 294 0.41 -1.50 -9.03
N SER A 295 0.13 -0.45 -8.26
CA SER A 295 1.13 0.54 -7.86
C SER A 295 1.10 0.79 -6.35
N PHE A 296 2.27 1.18 -5.84
CA PHE A 296 2.50 1.49 -4.44
C PHE A 296 3.20 2.85 -4.34
N ALA A 297 2.89 3.63 -3.31
CA ALA A 297 3.63 4.84 -2.99
C ALA A 297 4.96 4.52 -2.28
N SER A 298 4.95 3.49 -1.42
CA SER A 298 6.16 2.93 -0.80
C SER A 298 5.96 1.46 -0.47
N VAL A 299 7.05 0.71 -0.43
CA VAL A 299 7.08 -0.73 -0.14
C VAL A 299 8.23 -0.99 0.83
N ASP A 300 7.99 -1.80 1.86
CA ASP A 300 9.05 -2.34 2.72
C ASP A 300 8.72 -3.79 3.02
N GLY A 301 9.55 -4.72 2.57
CA GLY A 301 9.24 -6.13 2.72
C GLY A 301 10.28 -7.08 2.19
N VAL A 302 9.82 -8.29 1.92
CA VAL A 302 10.64 -9.43 1.55
C VAL A 302 10.01 -10.14 0.37
N ILE A 303 10.76 -10.30 -0.71
CA ILE A 303 10.43 -11.27 -1.75
C ILE A 303 10.83 -12.65 -1.22
N ARG A 304 9.82 -13.46 -0.89
CA ARG A 304 9.99 -14.82 -0.33
C ARG A 304 10.51 -15.78 -1.39
N ALA A 305 9.95 -15.68 -2.59
CA ALA A 305 10.34 -16.48 -3.75
C ALA A 305 10.29 -15.64 -5.02
N LEU A 306 11.31 -15.79 -5.87
CA LEU A 306 11.35 -15.25 -7.22
C LEU A 306 11.86 -16.35 -8.14
N GLN A 307 11.02 -16.78 -9.08
CA GLN A 307 11.28 -17.94 -9.92
C GLN A 307 11.05 -17.63 -11.39
N LEU A 308 11.96 -18.11 -12.24
CA LEU A 308 11.81 -18.14 -13.69
C LEU A 308 11.19 -19.49 -14.07
N GLN A 309 10.00 -19.45 -14.65
CA GLN A 309 9.26 -20.66 -15.03
C GLN A 309 8.87 -20.56 -16.49
N ASP A 310 9.48 -21.35 -17.38
CA ASP A 310 9.21 -21.41 -18.83
C ASP A 310 9.11 -20.05 -19.53
N ASP A 311 7.95 -19.42 -19.39
CA ASP A 311 7.48 -18.24 -20.08
C ASP A 311 6.77 -17.27 -19.10
N ARG A 312 7.14 -17.31 -17.81
CA ARG A 312 6.57 -16.45 -16.76
C ARG A 312 7.55 -16.24 -15.61
N ILE A 313 7.41 -15.13 -14.89
CA ILE A 313 8.15 -14.84 -13.66
C ILE A 313 7.14 -14.97 -12.51
N ALA A 314 7.34 -15.94 -11.62
CA ALA A 314 6.55 -16.08 -10.41
C ALA A 314 7.24 -15.35 -9.25
N LEU A 315 6.52 -14.47 -8.57
CA LEU A 315 7.02 -13.65 -7.48
C LEU A 315 6.06 -13.72 -6.30
N GLN A 316 6.61 -14.09 -5.14
CA GLN A 316 5.93 -14.05 -3.86
C GLN A 316 6.55 -12.98 -2.99
N PHE A 317 5.75 -12.01 -2.56
CA PHE A 317 6.18 -10.89 -1.73
C PHE A 317 5.34 -10.82 -0.45
N HIS A 318 5.99 -10.47 0.65
CA HIS A 318 5.32 -10.15 1.91
C HIS A 318 5.94 -8.91 2.52
N GLY A 319 5.12 -7.94 2.89
CA GLY A 319 5.63 -6.71 3.47
C GLY A 319 4.56 -5.68 3.76
N ARG A 320 5.02 -4.51 4.19
CA ARG A 320 4.20 -3.34 4.46
C ARG A 320 4.21 -2.44 3.23
N VAL A 321 3.04 -1.96 2.84
CA VAL A 321 2.87 -1.08 1.68
C VAL A 321 2.08 0.16 2.06
N ARG A 322 2.33 1.27 1.36
CA ARG A 322 1.58 2.53 1.47
C ARG A 322 1.07 2.96 0.10
N GLY A 323 -0.07 3.65 0.07
CA GLY A 323 -0.66 4.19 -1.16
C GLY A 323 -0.91 3.13 -2.25
N MET A 324 -1.41 1.96 -1.86
CA MET A 324 -1.64 0.83 -2.77
C MET A 324 -2.89 1.08 -3.61
N CYS A 325 -2.73 0.98 -4.91
CA CYS A 325 -3.74 1.33 -5.87
C CYS A 325 -3.72 0.36 -7.05
N SER A 326 -4.91 -0.08 -7.48
CA SER A 326 -5.12 -0.79 -8.74
C SER A 326 -5.66 0.17 -9.80
N LEU A 327 -5.02 0.19 -10.97
CA LEU A 327 -5.48 0.92 -12.15
C LEU A 327 -6.16 -0.05 -13.09
N ALA A 328 -7.46 0.15 -13.29
CA ALA A 328 -8.25 -0.48 -14.35
C ALA A 328 -8.76 0.63 -15.28
N GLY A 329 -8.03 0.87 -16.38
CA GLY A 329 -8.28 2.01 -17.27
C GLY A 329 -7.75 3.32 -16.69
N ALA A 330 -8.55 4.39 -16.73
CA ALA A 330 -8.16 5.73 -16.28
C ALA A 330 -8.35 5.97 -14.76
N TYR A 331 -9.00 5.05 -14.05
CA TYR A 331 -9.36 5.24 -12.65
C TYR A 331 -8.44 4.46 -11.72
N CYS A 332 -7.95 5.16 -10.70
CA CYS A 332 -7.15 4.62 -9.64
C CYS A 332 -8.04 4.17 -8.48
N ARG A 333 -8.28 2.86 -8.35
CA ARG A 333 -9.01 2.29 -7.22
C ARG A 333 -8.02 2.05 -6.08
N SER A 334 -8.12 2.84 -5.02
CA SER A 334 -7.35 2.58 -3.81
C SER A 334 -7.74 1.23 -3.22
N LEU A 335 -6.73 0.41 -2.94
CA LEU A 335 -6.88 -0.87 -2.24
C LEU A 335 -6.53 -0.74 -0.76
N MET A 336 -6.25 0.48 -0.28
CA MET A 336 -5.94 0.74 1.13
C MET A 336 -7.20 0.56 1.99
N PRO A 337 -7.12 -0.16 3.11
CA PRO A 337 -8.25 -0.28 4.03
C PRO A 337 -8.62 1.07 4.63
N SER A 338 -9.91 1.29 4.85
CA SER A 338 -10.40 2.33 5.75
C SER A 338 -10.10 1.96 7.21
N TYR A 339 -10.04 2.95 8.10
CA TYR A 339 -9.92 2.66 9.54
C TYR A 339 -11.09 1.81 10.05
N LEU A 340 -12.30 2.02 9.54
CA LEU A 340 -13.46 1.20 9.89
C LEU A 340 -13.26 -0.28 9.52
N GLU A 341 -12.84 -0.57 8.28
CA GLU A 341 -12.56 -1.94 7.83
C GLU A 341 -11.45 -2.59 8.68
N TRP A 342 -10.40 -1.82 9.00
CA TRP A 342 -9.30 -2.30 9.84
C TRP A 342 -9.74 -2.60 11.28
N ILE A 343 -10.55 -1.73 11.90
CA ILE A 343 -11.11 -1.97 13.24
C ILE A 343 -12.06 -3.16 13.20
N GLN A 344 -12.90 -3.26 12.17
CA GLN A 344 -13.84 -4.37 11.99
C GLN A 344 -13.12 -5.72 11.89
N ALA A 345 -12.00 -5.77 11.15
CA ALA A 345 -11.21 -6.99 11.02
C ALA A 345 -10.60 -7.44 12.35
N ARG A 346 -10.08 -6.51 13.16
CA ARG A 346 -9.39 -6.84 14.43
C ARG A 346 -10.30 -6.96 15.65
N HIS A 347 -11.37 -6.18 15.70
CA HIS A 347 -12.21 -5.97 16.88
C HIS A 347 -13.71 -5.99 16.54
N GLY A 348 -14.13 -6.81 15.57
CA GLY A 348 -15.53 -6.88 15.13
C GLY A 348 -16.55 -7.03 16.26
N LEU A 349 -16.24 -7.86 17.26
CA LEU A 349 -17.12 -8.05 18.43
C LEU A 349 -17.22 -6.79 19.30
N GLY A 350 -16.09 -6.10 19.53
CA GLY A 350 -16.07 -4.86 20.30
C GLY A 350 -16.83 -3.74 19.62
N LEU A 351 -16.73 -3.63 18.30
CA LEU A 351 -17.45 -2.64 17.51
C LEU A 351 -18.96 -2.91 17.51
N PHE A 352 -19.37 -4.18 17.42
CA PHE A 352 -20.76 -4.59 17.56
C PHE A 352 -21.35 -4.16 18.91
N TRP A 353 -20.72 -4.56 20.02
CA TRP A 353 -21.21 -4.21 21.36
C TRP A 353 -21.20 -2.70 21.61
N GLY A 354 -20.17 -2.00 21.14
CA GLY A 354 -20.11 -0.54 21.22
C GLY A 354 -21.27 0.12 20.49
N ALA A 355 -21.59 -0.33 19.28
CA ALA A 355 -22.73 0.17 18.51
C ALA A 355 -24.07 -0.17 19.17
N THR A 356 -24.24 -1.37 19.72
CA THR A 356 -25.46 -1.78 20.42
C THR A 356 -25.68 -0.95 21.69
N LEU A 357 -24.66 -0.77 22.52
CA LEU A 357 -24.75 0.06 23.73
C LEU A 357 -25.02 1.52 23.39
N TYR A 358 -24.39 2.03 22.32
CA TYR A 358 -24.63 3.38 21.83
C TYR A 358 -26.09 3.57 21.37
N LEU A 359 -26.60 2.65 20.54
CA LEU A 359 -27.97 2.69 20.03
C LEU A 359 -28.97 2.56 21.17
N PHE A 360 -28.73 1.64 22.12
CA PHE A 360 -29.55 1.49 23.31
C PHE A 360 -29.61 2.80 24.12
N GLY A 361 -28.46 3.44 24.37
CA GLY A 361 -28.39 4.72 25.06
C GLY A 361 -29.13 5.84 24.31
N LEU A 362 -29.04 5.85 22.98
CA LEU A 362 -29.73 6.81 22.13
C LEU A 362 -31.25 6.59 22.16
N CYS A 363 -31.72 5.35 22.03
CA CYS A 363 -33.13 4.97 22.13
C CYS A 363 -33.70 5.26 23.53
N ALA A 364 -32.98 4.90 24.60
CA ALA A 364 -33.37 5.24 25.97
C ALA A 364 -33.45 6.76 26.17
N GLY A 365 -32.50 7.51 25.60
CA GLY A 365 -32.51 8.97 25.58
C GLY A 365 -33.72 9.55 24.84
N LEU A 366 -34.09 8.97 23.70
CA LEU A 366 -35.27 9.34 22.89
C LEU A 366 -36.58 8.97 23.57
N MET A 367 -36.67 7.79 24.19
CA MET A 367 -37.84 7.39 24.97
C MET A 367 -38.02 8.30 26.18
N ARG A 368 -36.93 8.71 26.87
CA ARG A 368 -36.99 9.73 27.92
C ARG A 368 -37.29 11.14 27.39
N TRP A 369 -37.12 11.36 26.09
CA TRP A 369 -37.47 12.61 25.40
C TRP A 369 -38.95 12.66 24.99
N TRP A 370 -39.56 11.53 24.63
CA TRP A 370 -40.96 11.40 24.24
C TRP A 370 -41.92 11.05 25.38
N GLY A 371 -41.47 10.26 26.36
CA GLY A 371 -42.17 10.04 27.61
C GLY A 371 -42.09 11.30 28.47
N GLY A 372 -43.17 12.08 28.50
CA GLY A 372 -43.45 12.98 29.62
C GLY A 372 -43.43 12.22 30.96
N PRO A 373 -43.37 12.92 32.11
CA PRO A 373 -43.09 12.30 33.41
C PRO A 373 -43.98 11.09 33.69
N VAL A 374 -43.36 9.97 34.07
CA VAL A 374 -43.97 9.02 35.02
C VAL A 374 -43.77 9.61 36.42
#